data_AF-A0A384JK75-F1
#
_entry.id   AF-A0A384JK75-F1
#
_cell.length_a   1.000
_cell.length_b   1.000
_cell.length_c   1.000
_cell.angle_alpha   90.00
_cell.angle_beta   90.00
_cell.angle_gamma   90.00
#
_symmetry.space_group_name_H-M   'P 1'
#
loop_
_entity.id
_entity.type
_entity.pdbx_description
1 polymer ?
#
loop_
_entity_poly.entity_id
_entity_poly.type
_entity_poly.pdbx_seq_one_letter_code
_entity_poly.pdbx_strand_id
1 'polypeptide(L)'
;MAIKHNQQIAHNHFRKDWQRRVRVHFDQPGRKLRRRNARLAKTAAVAPRPIDLLRPVVRCPTIKYNRRVRAGRGFTLAELKEAQIPRKLAPTIGISVDARRQNLSVESLKANVDRLKSFRARLILFPRKLGQPKKGDSTKEEVAALKETSSRVKNALPISTVEGGFSEINKSDMPKPVEGGAYRKLRVARSDARLAGKREKRAKDAADEAAAAKK
;
A
#
# COMPACT_ATOMS: atom_id res chain seq x y z
N MET A 1 45.30 -16.43 13.01
CA MET A 1 45.76 -15.06 12.66
C MET A 1 45.97 -14.31 13.96
N ALA A 2 47.21 -13.99 14.31
CA ALA A 2 47.48 -13.04 15.37
C ALA A 2 47.15 -11.64 14.83
N ILE A 3 46.34 -10.88 15.56
CA ILE A 3 46.03 -9.48 15.20
C ILE A 3 47.30 -8.66 15.46
N LYS A 4 47.80 -7.97 14.43
CA LYS A 4 49.01 -7.14 14.54
C LYS A 4 48.60 -5.71 14.93
N HIS A 5 49.27 -5.14 15.93
CA HIS A 5 49.06 -3.74 16.40
C HIS A 5 47.60 -3.48 16.82
N ASN A 6 47.14 -2.23 16.70
CA ASN A 6 45.79 -1.81 17.05
C ASN A 6 44.85 -1.95 15.83
N GLN A 7 44.53 -3.18 15.44
CA GLN A 7 43.55 -3.47 14.39
C GLN A 7 42.19 -3.85 14.99
N GLN A 8 41.13 -3.66 14.18
CA GLN A 8 39.78 -4.05 14.56
C GLN A 8 39.69 -5.55 14.86
N ILE A 9 39.01 -5.90 15.95
CA ILE A 9 38.75 -7.30 16.30
C ILE A 9 37.92 -7.96 15.19
N ALA A 10 38.47 -9.01 14.59
CA ALA A 10 37.81 -9.73 13.50
C ALA A 10 36.64 -10.58 14.03
N HIS A 11 35.42 -10.26 13.60
CA HIS A 11 34.21 -11.06 13.87
C HIS A 11 33.75 -11.83 12.62
N ASN A 12 34.68 -12.54 11.99
CA ASN A 12 34.40 -13.29 10.76
C ASN A 12 33.67 -14.61 11.06
N HIS A 13 32.52 -14.82 10.43
CA HIS A 13 31.66 -15.99 10.63
C HIS A 13 31.97 -17.14 9.66
N PHE A 14 33.25 -17.44 9.46
CA PHE A 14 33.76 -18.47 8.55
C PHE A 14 34.22 -19.76 9.26
N ARG A 15 33.71 -20.01 10.48
CA ARG A 15 34.11 -21.13 11.35
C ARG A 15 33.39 -22.45 11.08
N LYS A 16 32.42 -22.45 10.15
CA LYS A 16 31.69 -23.65 9.68
C LYS A 16 32.15 -23.98 8.26
N ASP A 17 31.74 -25.14 7.73
CA ASP A 17 31.96 -25.51 6.32
C ASP A 17 31.13 -24.62 5.37
N TRP A 18 31.57 -23.37 5.21
CA TRP A 18 30.94 -22.36 4.36
C TRP A 18 31.33 -22.53 2.89
N GLN A 19 32.52 -23.07 2.63
CA GLN A 19 33.06 -23.27 1.27
C GLN A 19 32.17 -24.19 0.44
N ARG A 20 31.60 -25.25 1.06
CA ARG A 20 30.63 -26.14 0.39
C ARG A 20 29.31 -25.46 0.03
N ARG A 21 28.94 -24.35 0.68
CA ARG A 21 27.65 -23.65 0.51
C ARG A 21 27.78 -22.31 -0.19
N VAL A 22 28.86 -22.10 -0.94
CA VAL A 22 29.07 -20.89 -1.74
C VAL A 22 28.13 -20.90 -2.94
N ARG A 23 27.20 -19.95 -2.97
CA ARG A 23 26.33 -19.72 -4.12
C ARG A 23 26.97 -18.70 -5.06
N VAL A 24 27.42 -19.16 -6.22
CA VAL A 24 27.84 -18.27 -7.32
C VAL A 24 26.65 -17.82 -8.15
N HIS A 25 26.75 -16.64 -8.77
CA HIS A 25 25.66 -16.00 -9.52
C HIS A 25 25.90 -15.93 -11.03
N PHE A 26 26.68 -16.87 -11.59
CA PHE A 26 26.93 -16.96 -13.05
C PHE A 26 25.65 -17.25 -13.86
N ASP A 27 24.61 -17.82 -13.23
CA ASP A 27 23.31 -18.08 -13.85
C ASP A 27 22.42 -16.83 -13.96
N GLN A 28 22.84 -15.68 -13.39
CA GLN A 28 22.06 -14.46 -13.36
C GLN A 28 21.58 -13.97 -14.75
N PRO A 29 22.44 -13.86 -15.80
CA PRO A 29 21.99 -13.46 -17.14
C PRO A 29 21.03 -14.48 -17.76
N GLY A 30 21.32 -15.78 -17.66
CA GLY A 30 20.42 -16.85 -18.16
C GLY A 30 19.05 -16.81 -17.47
N ARG A 31 19.02 -16.57 -16.15
CA ARG A 31 17.77 -16.41 -15.37
C ARG A 31 17.02 -15.13 -15.75
N LYS A 32 17.70 -14.04 -16.11
CA LYS A 32 17.07 -12.82 -16.65
C LYS A 32 16.39 -13.10 -17.98
N LEU A 33 17.08 -13.75 -18.93
CA LEU A 33 16.51 -14.13 -20.23
C LEU A 33 15.31 -15.06 -20.06
N ARG A 34 15.43 -16.12 -19.26
CA ARG A 34 14.33 -17.06 -18.98
C ARG A 34 13.09 -16.36 -18.42
N ARG A 35 13.26 -15.44 -17.46
CA ARG A 35 12.14 -14.64 -16.91
C ARG A 35 11.52 -13.71 -17.96
N ARG A 36 12.32 -13.14 -18.87
CA ARG A 36 11.81 -12.31 -19.97
C ARG A 36 10.93 -13.14 -20.90
N ASN A 37 11.41 -14.30 -21.35
CA ASN A 37 10.67 -15.17 -22.26
C ASN A 37 9.36 -15.67 -21.61
N ALA A 38 9.41 -16.07 -20.33
CA ALA A 38 8.20 -16.47 -19.59
C ALA A 38 7.16 -15.33 -19.47
N ARG A 39 7.61 -14.08 -19.31
CA ARG A 39 6.70 -12.92 -19.32
C ARG A 39 6.09 -12.71 -20.70
N LEU A 40 6.89 -12.78 -21.78
CA LEU A 40 6.39 -12.64 -23.16
C LEU A 40 5.36 -13.71 -23.50
N ALA A 41 5.65 -14.97 -23.17
CA ALA A 41 4.71 -16.08 -23.36
C ALA A 41 3.40 -15.87 -22.58
N LYS A 42 3.49 -15.40 -21.33
CA LYS A 42 2.31 -15.07 -20.52
C LYS A 42 1.51 -13.91 -21.12
N THR A 43 2.16 -12.87 -21.65
CA THR A 43 1.48 -11.75 -22.33
C THR A 43 0.71 -12.25 -23.53
N ALA A 44 1.33 -13.05 -24.39
CA ALA A 44 0.70 -13.59 -25.59
C ALA A 44 -0.51 -14.47 -25.24
N ALA A 45 -0.39 -15.33 -24.23
CA ALA A 45 -1.48 -16.24 -23.82
C ALA A 45 -2.70 -15.53 -23.21
N VAL A 46 -2.52 -14.31 -22.69
CA VAL A 46 -3.56 -13.57 -21.94
C VAL A 46 -4.08 -12.36 -22.73
N ALA A 47 -3.50 -12.07 -23.90
CA ALA A 47 -3.96 -11.02 -24.78
C ALA A 47 -5.47 -11.18 -25.09
N PRO A 48 -6.25 -10.08 -25.08
CA PRO A 48 -5.85 -8.67 -25.05
C PRO A 48 -5.68 -8.06 -23.65
N ARG A 49 -5.81 -8.84 -22.58
CA ARG A 49 -5.79 -8.34 -21.20
C ARG A 49 -4.35 -7.99 -20.75
N PRO A 50 -4.17 -6.92 -19.93
CA PRO A 50 -2.90 -6.69 -19.22
C PRO A 50 -2.54 -7.83 -18.25
N ILE A 51 -1.25 -8.10 -18.07
CA ILE A 51 -0.77 -9.24 -17.25
C ILE A 51 -1.20 -9.09 -15.77
N ASP A 52 -1.16 -7.87 -15.25
CA ASP A 52 -1.36 -7.57 -13.84
C ASP A 52 -2.81 -7.16 -13.54
N LEU A 53 -3.27 -7.57 -12.35
CA LEU A 53 -4.57 -7.18 -11.80
C LEU A 53 -4.48 -5.78 -11.17
N LEU A 54 -5.58 -5.03 -11.19
CA LEU A 54 -5.69 -3.78 -10.45
C LEU A 54 -5.56 -4.07 -8.94
N ARG A 55 -4.58 -3.41 -8.31
CA ARG A 55 -4.35 -3.45 -6.87
C ARG A 55 -4.71 -2.11 -6.22
N PRO A 56 -5.17 -2.11 -4.96
CA PRO A 56 -5.51 -0.90 -4.22
C PRO A 56 -4.26 -0.14 -3.78
N VAL A 57 -4.49 1.11 -3.42
CA VAL A 57 -3.54 2.03 -2.80
C VAL A 57 -3.54 1.79 -1.30
N VAL A 58 -2.38 1.42 -0.74
CA VAL A 58 -2.24 1.09 0.69
C VAL A 58 -1.04 1.83 1.29
N ARG A 59 -1.23 2.38 2.49
CA ARG A 59 -0.17 2.99 3.30
C ARG A 59 0.67 1.90 4.00
N CYS A 60 1.97 2.12 4.12
CA CYS A 60 2.82 1.18 4.85
C CYS A 60 2.55 1.26 6.38
N PRO A 61 2.66 0.15 7.13
CA PRO A 61 2.10 0.06 8.48
C PRO A 61 2.91 0.74 9.58
N THR A 62 4.22 0.96 9.40
CA THR A 62 5.09 1.48 10.48
C THR A 62 5.22 3.00 10.42
N ILE A 63 5.48 3.64 11.57
CA ILE A 63 5.70 5.10 11.68
C ILE A 63 6.78 5.57 10.70
N LYS A 64 7.84 4.79 10.50
CA LYS A 64 8.94 5.12 9.57
C LYS A 64 8.47 5.22 8.11
N TYR A 65 7.47 4.44 7.71
CA TYR A 65 7.06 4.31 6.31
C TYR A 65 5.62 4.73 6.02
N ASN A 66 4.85 5.17 7.02
CA ASN A 66 3.44 5.55 6.86
C ASN A 66 3.20 6.64 5.79
N ARG A 67 4.19 7.51 5.55
CA ARG A 67 4.15 8.52 4.48
C ARG A 67 4.21 7.92 3.08
N ARG A 68 4.74 6.70 2.94
CA ARG A 68 4.86 5.99 1.66
C ARG A 68 3.60 5.20 1.37
N VAL A 69 3.27 5.15 0.09
CA VAL A 69 2.14 4.41 -0.47
C VAL A 69 2.68 3.29 -1.35
N ARG A 70 1.98 2.17 -1.39
CA ARG A 70 2.33 1.00 -2.22
C ARG A 70 1.09 0.31 -2.76
N ALA A 71 1.31 -0.60 -3.71
CA ALA A 71 0.27 -1.53 -4.13
C ALA A 71 -0.04 -2.54 -3.01
N GLY A 72 -1.33 -2.66 -2.67
CA GLY A 72 -1.83 -3.67 -1.75
C GLY A 72 -1.95 -5.06 -2.39
N ARG A 73 -2.56 -5.99 -1.65
CA ARG A 73 -2.89 -7.34 -2.17
C ARG A 73 -4.17 -7.31 -3.01
N GLY A 74 -5.23 -6.70 -2.48
CA GLY A 74 -6.53 -6.57 -3.15
C GLY A 74 -7.49 -5.64 -2.42
N PHE A 75 -8.53 -5.23 -3.14
CA PHE A 75 -9.59 -4.37 -2.64
C PHE A 75 -10.41 -5.08 -1.57
N THR A 76 -10.86 -4.30 -0.59
CA THR A 76 -11.76 -4.75 0.47
C THR A 76 -13.17 -4.94 -0.07
N LEU A 77 -13.99 -5.70 0.66
CA LEU A 77 -15.41 -5.86 0.32
C LEU A 77 -16.19 -4.54 0.43
N ALA A 78 -15.81 -3.67 1.37
CA ALA A 78 -16.44 -2.36 1.56
C ALA A 78 -16.16 -1.42 0.37
N GLU A 79 -14.91 -1.32 -0.08
CA GLU A 79 -14.55 -0.52 -1.27
C GLU A 79 -15.29 -1.00 -2.52
N LEU A 80 -15.40 -2.33 -2.71
CA LEU A 80 -16.12 -2.90 -3.85
C LEU A 80 -17.63 -2.62 -3.78
N LYS A 81 -18.22 -2.69 -2.58
CA LYS A 81 -19.64 -2.39 -2.37
C LYS A 81 -19.95 -0.93 -2.70
N GLU A 82 -19.11 0.00 -2.26
CA GLU A 82 -19.27 1.43 -2.53
C GLU A 82 -19.01 1.79 -4.00
N ALA A 83 -18.08 1.09 -4.66
CA ALA A 83 -17.87 1.20 -6.10
C ALA A 83 -18.92 0.45 -6.95
N GLN A 84 -19.92 -0.19 -6.32
CA GLN A 84 -20.98 -0.98 -6.97
C GLN A 84 -20.45 -2.15 -7.83
N ILE A 85 -19.33 -2.76 -7.41
CA ILE A 85 -18.72 -3.91 -8.11
C ILE A 85 -18.99 -5.19 -7.29
N PRO A 86 -19.73 -6.18 -7.85
CA PRO A 86 -19.94 -7.44 -7.17
C PRO A 86 -18.62 -8.19 -6.92
N ARG A 87 -18.43 -8.72 -5.70
CA ARG A 87 -17.19 -9.40 -5.27
C ARG A 87 -16.75 -10.55 -6.18
N LYS A 88 -17.70 -11.28 -6.79
CA LYS A 88 -17.42 -12.41 -7.69
C LYS A 88 -17.08 -11.95 -9.11
N LEU A 89 -17.58 -10.79 -9.52
CA LEU A 89 -17.30 -10.19 -10.83
C LEU A 89 -15.91 -9.55 -10.84
N ALA A 90 -15.49 -8.92 -9.74
CA ALA A 90 -14.21 -8.20 -9.63
C ALA A 90 -12.99 -9.02 -10.15
N PRO A 91 -12.73 -10.27 -9.72
CA PRO A 91 -11.62 -11.06 -10.23
C PRO A 91 -11.71 -11.36 -11.74
N THR A 92 -12.92 -11.51 -12.28
CA THR A 92 -13.13 -11.82 -13.71
C THR A 92 -12.83 -10.63 -14.61
N ILE A 93 -13.02 -9.40 -14.12
CA ILE A 93 -12.74 -8.16 -14.84
C ILE A 93 -11.35 -7.57 -14.53
N GLY A 94 -10.49 -8.33 -13.85
CA GLY A 94 -9.09 -7.93 -13.61
C GLY A 94 -8.85 -7.13 -12.32
N ILE A 95 -9.76 -7.18 -11.34
CA ILE A 95 -9.62 -6.48 -10.05
C ILE A 95 -9.27 -7.50 -8.96
N SER A 96 -8.19 -7.27 -8.20
CA SER A 96 -7.83 -8.18 -7.11
C SER A 96 -8.64 -7.91 -5.85
N VAL A 97 -9.06 -8.97 -5.15
CA VAL A 97 -9.91 -8.88 -3.95
C VAL A 97 -9.18 -9.46 -2.74
N ASP A 98 -9.26 -8.79 -1.59
CA ASP A 98 -8.72 -9.27 -0.32
C ASP A 98 -9.76 -9.07 0.79
N ALA A 99 -10.52 -10.13 1.09
CA ALA A 99 -11.59 -10.08 2.09
C ALA A 99 -11.10 -9.88 3.53
N ARG A 100 -9.80 -10.04 3.78
CA ARG A 100 -9.19 -9.92 5.13
C ARG A 100 -8.85 -8.49 5.51
N ARG A 101 -8.70 -7.58 4.54
CA ARG A 101 -8.32 -6.20 4.82
C ARG A 101 -9.56 -5.41 5.27
N GLN A 102 -9.38 -4.62 6.32
CA GLN A 102 -10.40 -3.72 6.86
C GLN A 102 -10.04 -2.28 6.56
N ASN A 103 -11.05 -1.42 6.40
CA ASN A 103 -10.85 0.03 6.23
C ASN A 103 -11.08 0.70 7.58
N LEU A 104 -10.06 1.42 8.06
CA LEU A 104 -10.11 2.17 9.32
C LEU A 104 -10.28 3.67 9.09
N SER A 105 -9.98 4.16 7.87
CA SER A 105 -10.03 5.58 7.53
C SER A 105 -10.89 5.82 6.30
N VAL A 106 -11.66 6.90 6.32
CA VAL A 106 -12.59 7.28 5.24
C VAL A 106 -11.82 7.76 4.00
N GLU A 107 -10.67 8.39 4.18
CA GLU A 107 -9.85 8.90 3.08
C GLU A 107 -9.27 7.77 2.24
N SER A 108 -8.83 6.68 2.90
CA SER A 108 -8.29 5.51 2.20
C SER A 108 -9.37 4.74 1.44
N LEU A 109 -10.57 4.65 2.02
CA LEU A 109 -11.76 4.10 1.38
C LEU A 109 -12.09 4.89 0.12
N LYS A 110 -12.27 6.22 0.23
CA LYS A 110 -12.59 7.11 -0.89
C LYS A 110 -11.56 7.02 -2.01
N ALA A 111 -10.26 7.12 -1.70
CA ALA A 111 -9.20 7.04 -2.69
C ALA A 111 -9.22 5.72 -3.48
N ASN A 112 -9.52 4.60 -2.82
CA ASN A 112 -9.62 3.29 -3.48
C ASN A 112 -10.92 3.12 -4.27
N VAL A 113 -12.03 3.70 -3.81
CA VAL A 113 -13.29 3.73 -4.57
C VAL A 113 -13.13 4.55 -5.85
N ASP A 114 -12.50 5.73 -5.78
CA ASP A 114 -12.22 6.56 -6.95
C ASP A 114 -11.26 5.85 -7.92
N ARG A 115 -10.31 5.07 -7.39
CA ARG A 115 -9.45 4.20 -8.19
C ARG A 115 -10.23 3.08 -8.90
N LEU A 116 -11.21 2.48 -8.24
CA LEU A 116 -12.08 1.46 -8.86
C LEU A 116 -12.95 2.08 -9.96
N LYS A 117 -13.53 3.26 -9.71
CA LYS A 117 -14.34 4.00 -10.70
C LYS A 117 -13.52 4.39 -11.93
N SER A 118 -12.33 4.96 -11.72
CA SER A 118 -11.42 5.32 -12.82
C SER A 118 -10.94 4.11 -13.62
N PHE A 119 -10.69 2.95 -12.96
CA PHE A 119 -10.40 1.71 -13.67
C PHE A 119 -11.60 1.23 -14.48
N ARG A 120 -12.81 1.24 -13.91
CA ARG A 120 -14.02 0.78 -14.60
C ARG A 120 -14.33 1.62 -15.83
N ALA A 121 -14.11 2.94 -15.77
CA ALA A 121 -14.29 3.85 -16.90
C ALA A 121 -13.30 3.59 -18.05
N ARG A 122 -12.09 3.09 -17.75
CA ARG A 122 -11.06 2.73 -18.74
C ARG A 122 -11.13 1.28 -19.21
N LEU A 123 -11.97 0.46 -18.58
CA LEU A 123 -12.06 -0.97 -18.86
C LEU A 123 -12.96 -1.20 -20.08
N ILE A 124 -12.36 -1.68 -21.17
CA ILE A 124 -13.07 -2.21 -22.34
C ILE A 124 -13.37 -3.69 -22.09
N LEU A 125 -14.65 -4.05 -22.00
CA LEU A 125 -15.09 -5.43 -21.72
C LEU A 125 -15.60 -6.10 -22.99
N PHE A 126 -14.95 -7.20 -23.38
CA PHE A 126 -15.33 -7.95 -24.58
C PHE A 126 -16.58 -8.80 -24.33
N PRO A 127 -17.50 -8.86 -25.31
CA PRO A 127 -18.60 -9.81 -25.25
C PRO A 127 -18.08 -11.24 -25.31
N ARG A 128 -18.65 -12.14 -24.51
CA ARG A 128 -18.25 -13.56 -24.49
C ARG A 128 -18.50 -14.27 -25.83
N LYS A 129 -19.54 -13.87 -26.55
CA LYS A 129 -19.86 -14.33 -27.90
C LYS A 129 -19.79 -13.14 -28.84
N LEU A 130 -18.98 -13.25 -29.88
CA LEU A 130 -18.85 -12.22 -30.92
C LEU A 130 -20.23 -12.01 -31.58
N GLY A 131 -20.65 -10.76 -31.71
CA GLY A 131 -21.95 -10.40 -32.31
C GLY A 131 -23.15 -10.44 -31.36
N GLN A 132 -23.02 -10.98 -30.14
CA GLN A 132 -24.09 -11.00 -29.13
C GLN A 132 -23.68 -10.24 -27.85
N PRO A 133 -23.55 -8.89 -27.91
CA PRO A 133 -23.19 -8.09 -26.75
C PRO A 133 -24.30 -8.11 -25.70
N LYS A 134 -23.93 -8.26 -24.43
CA LYS A 134 -24.82 -8.18 -23.27
C LYS A 134 -24.64 -6.85 -22.55
N LYS A 135 -25.53 -6.57 -21.60
CA LYS A 135 -25.45 -5.40 -20.73
C LYS A 135 -24.10 -5.36 -20.00
N GLY A 136 -23.32 -4.31 -20.27
CA GLY A 136 -22.03 -4.07 -19.64
C GLY A 136 -20.81 -4.42 -20.51
N ASP A 137 -21.02 -5.04 -21.68
CA ASP A 137 -20.01 -5.20 -22.71
C ASP A 137 -19.78 -3.88 -23.46
N SER A 138 -18.58 -3.70 -23.99
CA SER A 138 -18.21 -2.54 -24.80
C SER A 138 -18.82 -2.57 -26.20
N THR A 139 -18.98 -1.40 -26.81
CA THR A 139 -19.46 -1.27 -28.19
C THR A 139 -18.42 -1.84 -29.18
N LYS A 140 -18.87 -2.19 -30.39
CA LYS A 140 -17.95 -2.72 -31.43
C LYS A 140 -16.83 -1.73 -31.78
N GLU A 141 -17.11 -0.43 -31.69
CA GLU A 141 -16.16 0.65 -31.96
C GLU A 141 -15.05 0.74 -30.89
N GLU A 142 -15.42 0.70 -29.61
CA GLU A 142 -14.46 0.66 -28.49
C GLU A 142 -13.53 -0.56 -28.57
N VAL A 143 -14.09 -1.71 -28.96
CA VAL A 143 -13.34 -2.96 -29.13
C VAL A 143 -12.35 -2.85 -30.30
N ALA A 144 -12.72 -2.18 -31.40
CA ALA A 144 -11.83 -1.97 -32.53
C ALA A 144 -10.68 -1.00 -32.19
N ALA A 145 -10.97 0.06 -31.43
CA ALA A 145 -9.99 1.05 -30.98
C ALA A 145 -8.88 0.48 -30.08
N LEU A 146 -9.11 -0.69 -29.45
CA LEU A 146 -8.14 -1.34 -28.56
C LEU A 146 -6.82 -1.75 -29.26
N LYS A 147 -6.86 -2.01 -30.57
CA LYS A 147 -5.67 -2.44 -31.34
C LYS A 147 -4.51 -1.45 -31.22
N GLU A 148 -4.79 -0.15 -31.08
CA GLU A 148 -3.76 0.89 -30.96
C GLU A 148 -3.26 1.12 -29.52
N THR A 149 -4.08 0.80 -28.51
CA THR A 149 -3.80 1.12 -27.10
C THR A 149 -3.15 -0.03 -26.33
N SER A 150 -3.44 -1.29 -26.67
CA SER A 150 -2.97 -2.48 -25.94
C SER A 150 -1.44 -2.64 -25.89
N SER A 151 -0.72 -2.17 -26.92
CA SER A 151 0.75 -2.30 -27.02
C SER A 151 1.51 -1.41 -26.02
N ARG A 152 0.84 -0.43 -25.39
CA ARG A 152 1.47 0.61 -24.54
C ARG A 152 1.27 0.41 -23.04
N VAL A 153 0.27 -0.35 -22.61
CA VAL A 153 -0.11 -0.43 -21.18
C VAL A 153 0.65 -1.55 -20.47
N LYS A 154 1.81 -1.21 -19.86
CA LYS A 154 2.57 -2.14 -19.01
C LYS A 154 1.86 -2.47 -17.69
N ASN A 155 1.18 -1.49 -17.09
CA ASN A 155 0.44 -1.60 -15.82
C ASN A 155 -0.95 -0.97 -15.98
N ALA A 156 -2.00 -1.66 -15.50
CA ALA A 156 -3.39 -1.21 -15.65
C ALA A 156 -3.65 0.22 -15.16
N LEU A 157 -3.09 0.59 -14.00
CA LEU A 157 -3.06 1.95 -13.46
C LEU A 157 -1.88 2.04 -12.47
N PRO A 158 -0.75 2.69 -12.79
CA PRO A 158 0.34 2.84 -11.84
C PRO A 158 -0.11 3.67 -10.63
N ILE A 159 0.42 3.34 -9.44
CA ILE A 159 0.24 4.16 -8.24
C ILE A 159 1.36 5.18 -8.26
N SER A 160 1.04 6.46 -8.36
CA SER A 160 2.02 7.51 -8.13
C SER A 160 2.48 7.42 -6.68
N THR A 161 3.78 7.26 -6.47
CA THR A 161 4.35 7.54 -5.16
C THR A 161 4.13 9.02 -4.91
N VAL A 162 3.48 9.36 -3.80
CA VAL A 162 3.36 10.76 -3.37
C VAL A 162 4.78 11.32 -3.36
N GLU A 163 5.08 12.19 -4.33
CA GLU A 163 6.34 12.93 -4.32
C GLU A 163 6.37 13.71 -3.02
N GLY A 164 7.53 13.79 -2.38
CA GLY A 164 7.72 14.61 -1.19
C GLY A 164 7.65 16.09 -1.55
N GLY A 165 6.55 16.54 -2.16
CA GLY A 165 6.27 17.94 -2.39
C GLY A 165 6.04 18.58 -1.04
N PHE A 166 6.98 19.42 -0.63
CA PHE A 166 6.69 20.45 0.33
C PHE A 166 5.62 21.34 -0.29
N SER A 167 4.49 21.49 0.39
CA SER A 167 3.52 22.53 0.05
C SER A 167 3.97 23.79 0.78
N GLU A 168 4.33 24.82 0.03
CA GLU A 168 4.59 26.12 0.60
C GLU A 168 3.25 26.78 0.97
N ILE A 169 3.22 27.38 2.16
CA ILE A 169 2.07 28.13 2.66
C ILE A 169 2.55 29.55 2.86
N ASN A 170 1.74 30.54 2.47
CA ASN A 170 2.06 31.93 2.71
C ASN A 170 2.17 32.21 4.20
N LYS A 171 3.04 33.14 4.59
CA LYS A 171 3.22 33.53 6.01
C LYS A 171 1.91 34.02 6.66
N SER A 172 1.02 34.61 5.87
CA SER A 172 -0.32 35.04 6.30
C SER A 172 -1.21 33.91 6.77
N ASP A 173 -1.05 32.71 6.20
CA ASP A 173 -1.89 31.55 6.46
C ASP A 173 -1.27 30.61 7.51
N MET A 174 -0.20 31.07 8.17
CA MET A 174 0.48 30.30 9.21
C MET A 174 -0.41 30.22 10.46
N PRO A 175 -0.63 29.02 11.01
CA PRO A 175 -1.40 28.88 12.24
C PRO A 175 -0.71 29.61 13.41
N LYS A 176 -1.53 30.11 14.35
CA LYS A 176 -1.03 30.80 15.56
C LYS A 176 0.04 29.95 16.26
N PRO A 177 1.11 30.56 16.79
CA PRO A 177 2.12 29.85 17.54
C PRO A 177 1.51 29.04 18.68
N VAL A 178 2.08 27.86 18.92
CA VAL A 178 1.68 27.02 20.04
C VAL A 178 1.99 27.74 21.35
N GLU A 179 0.98 27.96 22.19
CA GLU A 179 1.15 28.55 23.52
C GLU A 179 2.19 27.78 24.35
N GLY A 180 3.17 28.51 24.91
CA GLY A 180 4.29 27.93 25.65
C GLY A 180 5.35 27.20 24.80
N GLY A 181 5.22 27.23 23.47
CA GLY A 181 6.18 26.68 22.52
C GLY A 181 6.04 25.18 22.26
N ALA A 182 6.47 24.75 21.06
CA ALA A 182 6.36 23.36 20.61
C ALA A 182 7.08 22.37 21.54
N TYR A 183 8.26 22.74 22.06
CA TYR A 183 9.04 21.90 22.98
C TYR A 183 8.28 21.59 24.26
N ARG A 184 7.72 22.61 24.94
CA ARG A 184 6.98 22.44 26.20
C ARG A 184 5.74 21.58 25.97
N LYS A 185 4.98 21.83 24.90
CA LYS A 185 3.80 21.02 24.54
C LYS A 185 4.15 19.55 24.32
N LEU A 186 5.24 19.24 23.63
CA LEU A 186 5.71 17.85 23.44
C LEU A 186 6.12 17.18 24.76
N ARG A 187 6.76 17.93 25.68
CA ARG A 187 7.13 17.42 27.02
C ARG A 187 5.91 17.16 27.89
N VAL A 188 4.93 18.06 27.88
CA VAL A 188 3.65 17.90 28.61
C VAL A 188 2.90 16.69 28.08
N ALA A 189 2.73 16.54 26.75
CA ALA A 189 2.06 15.39 26.16
C ALA A 189 2.73 14.04 26.52
N ARG A 190 4.06 13.98 26.55
CA ARG A 190 4.80 12.78 27.04
C ARG A 190 4.56 12.53 28.53
N SER A 191 4.51 13.59 29.34
CA SER A 191 4.24 13.48 30.78
C SER A 191 2.82 12.97 31.03
N ASP A 192 1.84 13.52 30.32
CA ASP A 192 0.43 13.14 30.45
C ASP A 192 0.20 11.69 30.04
N ALA A 193 0.75 11.25 28.90
CA ALA A 193 0.68 9.86 28.49
C ALA A 193 1.34 8.89 29.48
N ARG A 194 2.47 9.30 30.08
CA ARG A 194 3.20 8.50 31.08
C ARG A 194 2.48 8.45 32.43
N LEU A 195 1.81 9.53 32.82
CA LEU A 195 1.20 9.69 34.15
C LEU A 195 -0.30 9.45 34.16
N ALA A 196 -0.94 9.16 33.02
CA ALA A 196 -2.38 8.95 32.89
C ALA A 196 -2.95 8.02 33.96
N GLY A 197 -2.46 6.77 34.03
CA GLY A 197 -2.95 5.80 35.02
C GLY A 197 -2.69 6.21 36.48
N LYS A 198 -1.57 6.89 36.77
CA LYS A 198 -1.28 7.38 38.13
C LYS A 198 -2.22 8.53 38.54
N ARG A 199 -2.56 9.39 37.59
CA ARG A 199 -3.50 10.51 37.82
C ARG A 199 -4.93 10.01 37.94
N GLU A 200 -5.34 9.06 37.10
CA GLU A 200 -6.63 8.38 37.23
C GLU A 200 -6.78 7.67 38.58
N LYS A 201 -5.74 6.94 39.02
CA LYS A 201 -5.75 6.32 40.34
C LYS A 201 -5.90 7.36 41.45
N ARG A 202 -5.08 8.42 41.46
CA ARG A 202 -5.19 9.49 42.48
C ARG A 202 -6.55 10.19 42.47
N ALA A 203 -7.14 10.39 41.28
CA ALA A 203 -8.46 10.98 41.18
C ALA A 203 -9.56 10.06 41.75
N LYS A 204 -9.43 8.74 41.57
CA LYS A 204 -10.31 7.75 42.20
C LYS A 204 -10.13 7.71 43.71
N ASP A 205 -8.89 7.56 44.19
CA ASP A 205 -8.58 7.51 45.61
C ASP A 205 -9.09 8.78 46.34
N ALA A 206 -8.88 9.97 45.77
CA ALA A 206 -9.38 11.23 46.33
C ALA A 206 -10.92 11.33 46.32
N ALA A 207 -11.58 10.76 45.30
CA ALA A 207 -13.05 10.71 45.25
C ALA A 207 -13.62 9.74 46.29
N ASP A 208 -12.96 8.59 46.49
CA ASP A 208 -13.32 7.59 47.48
C ASP A 208 -13.12 8.13 48.91
N GLU A 209 -12.01 8.82 49.17
CA GLU A 209 -11.76 9.52 50.44
C GLU A 209 -12.80 10.62 50.70
N ALA A 210 -13.14 11.43 49.68
CA ALA A 210 -14.17 12.45 49.80
C ALA A 210 -15.59 11.87 50.01
N ALA A 211 -15.86 10.68 49.47
CA ALA A 211 -17.10 9.95 49.70
C ALA A 211 -17.15 9.33 51.10
N ALA A 212 -16.02 8.80 51.59
CA ALA A 212 -15.88 8.28 52.95
C ALA A 212 -16.02 9.38 54.01
N ALA A 213 -15.47 10.58 53.75
CA ALA A 213 -15.58 11.73 54.66
C ALA A 213 -16.98 12.37 54.72
N LYS A 214 -17.88 12.01 53.80
CA LYS A 214 -19.29 12.45 53.78
C LYS A 214 -20.25 11.48 54.48
N LYS A 215 -19.77 10.30 54.87
CA LYS A 215 -20.49 9.36 55.75
C LYS A 215 -20.12 9.60 57.20
#